data_AF-A0A1H5FYH8-F1
#
_entry.id   AF-A0A1H5FYH8-F1
#
_cell.length_a   1.000
_cell.length_b   1.000
_cell.length_c   1.000
_cell.angle_alpha   90.00
_cell.angle_beta   90.00
_cell.angle_gamma   90.00
#
_symmetry.space_group_name_H-M   'P 1'
#
loop_
_entity.id
_entity.type
_entity.pdbx_description
1 polymer ?
#
loop_
_entity_poly.entity_id
_entity_poly.type
_entity_poly.pdbx_seq_one_letter_code
_entity_poly.pdbx_strand_id
1 'polypeptide(L)'
;MNLVTALDYAWIRTSPLFRHMMESGYTVTLIRGRTAREVLRAMEAEPRGSGEGTTGLIEADDVHRAEVDGDYWDESYVAGAFSVPGEHGDWTLVLGFDGGLGIAGACMRTLSKGGRVVAHSTNGGKPIHLFHWFEDGELRTTFEDPSTRDGSTPDELIPLLREVGFPLTLDGEHDENALDVDRKAAVLALAERLTGIRVTESLLQDATYELGLVPEQPAEEWTGMVIDITDAHGERLRREWTHEEVATASDRARVEANAPVVITYNEPSAADRSEHKADE
;
A
#
# COMPACT_ATOMS: atom_id res chain seq x y z
N MET A 1 -9.64 -21.27 23.95
CA MET A 1 -9.59 -20.84 22.54
C MET A 1 -8.18 -21.04 22.06
N ASN A 2 -7.99 -21.58 20.86
CA ASN A 2 -6.65 -21.62 20.24
C ASN A 2 -6.25 -20.18 19.93
N LEU A 3 -5.04 -19.79 20.32
CA LEU A 3 -4.52 -18.45 20.02
C LEU A 3 -4.21 -18.40 18.52
N VAL A 4 -4.75 -17.42 17.81
CA VAL A 4 -4.49 -17.19 16.38
C VAL A 4 -3.04 -16.78 16.20
N THR A 5 -2.36 -17.39 15.23
CA THR A 5 -0.94 -17.13 14.91
C THR A 5 -0.74 -17.00 13.40
N ALA A 6 0.47 -16.63 12.98
CA ALA A 6 0.86 -16.61 11.58
C ALA A 6 0.58 -17.93 10.84
N LEU A 7 0.61 -19.08 11.52
CA LEU A 7 0.34 -20.39 10.89
C LEU A 7 -1.11 -20.52 10.40
N ASP A 8 -2.07 -19.88 11.06
CA ASP A 8 -3.49 -19.88 10.67
C ASP A 8 -3.75 -19.16 9.35
N TYR A 9 -2.76 -18.36 8.92
CA TYR A 9 -2.75 -17.58 7.68
C TYR A 9 -1.77 -18.13 6.63
N ALA A 10 -1.22 -19.33 6.82
CA ALA A 10 -0.31 -19.95 5.85
C ALA A 10 -0.94 -20.16 4.45
N TRP A 11 -2.27 -20.14 4.36
CA TRP A 11 -3.03 -20.24 3.11
C TRP A 11 -2.66 -19.15 2.08
N ILE A 12 -2.18 -17.98 2.53
CA ILE A 12 -1.79 -16.88 1.66
C ILE A 12 -0.71 -17.27 0.64
N ARG A 13 0.13 -18.26 0.96
CA ARG A 13 1.21 -18.73 0.09
C ARG A 13 0.71 -19.44 -1.17
N THR A 14 -0.48 -20.02 -1.08
CA THR A 14 -1.08 -20.80 -2.18
C THR A 14 -2.27 -20.10 -2.81
N SER A 15 -2.77 -19.02 -2.21
CA SER A 15 -3.93 -18.28 -2.69
C SER A 15 -3.62 -17.52 -3.99
N PRO A 16 -4.37 -17.77 -5.07
CA PRO A 16 -4.29 -16.97 -6.29
C PRO A 16 -4.69 -15.50 -6.06
N LEU A 17 -5.70 -15.26 -5.21
CA LEU A 17 -6.12 -13.90 -4.86
C LEU A 17 -4.99 -13.15 -4.14
N PHE A 18 -4.38 -13.76 -3.12
CA PHE A 18 -3.31 -13.11 -2.38
C PHE A 18 -2.07 -12.89 -3.25
N ARG A 19 -1.80 -13.79 -4.20
CA ARG A 19 -0.77 -13.54 -5.22
C ARG A 19 -1.07 -12.28 -6.03
N HIS A 20 -2.30 -12.13 -6.53
CA HIS A 20 -2.71 -10.92 -7.26
C HIS A 20 -2.58 -9.66 -6.38
N MET A 21 -3.10 -9.70 -5.15
CA MET A 21 -2.93 -8.60 -4.18
C MET A 21 -1.44 -8.23 -3.99
N MET A 22 -0.56 -9.23 -3.91
CA MET A 22 0.88 -9.06 -3.76
C MET A 22 1.58 -8.51 -5.00
N GLU A 23 1.01 -8.69 -6.19
CA GLU A 23 1.54 -8.16 -7.44
C GLU A 23 1.09 -6.71 -7.65
N SER A 24 -0.18 -6.42 -7.39
CA SER A 24 -0.76 -5.08 -7.52
C SER A 24 -0.34 -4.11 -6.40
N GLY A 25 0.05 -4.65 -5.24
CA GLY A 25 0.04 -3.89 -4.00
C GLY A 25 -1.40 -3.75 -3.49
N TYR A 26 -1.55 -3.72 -2.18
CA TYR A 26 -2.87 -3.66 -1.57
C TYR A 26 -2.85 -2.98 -0.21
N THR A 27 -4.02 -2.52 0.18
CA THR A 27 -4.33 -2.17 1.56
C THR A 27 -5.60 -2.88 2.02
N VAL A 28 -5.53 -3.52 3.19
CA VAL A 28 -6.71 -4.01 3.92
C VAL A 28 -6.87 -3.17 5.18
N THR A 29 -8.01 -2.49 5.30
CA THR A 29 -8.34 -1.65 6.45
C THR A 29 -9.64 -2.11 7.11
N LEU A 30 -9.59 -2.32 8.42
CA LEU A 30 -10.71 -2.73 9.27
C LEU A 30 -11.11 -1.55 10.15
N ILE A 31 -12.37 -1.11 10.09
CA ILE A 31 -12.87 0.10 10.77
C ILE A 31 -14.10 -0.26 11.61
N ARG A 32 -14.02 -0.10 12.93
CA ARG A 32 -15.13 -0.42 13.85
C ARG A 32 -16.23 0.64 13.80
N GLY A 33 -17.48 0.21 13.76
CA GLY A 33 -18.65 1.07 13.98
C GLY A 33 -18.94 2.06 12.85
N ARG A 34 -18.43 1.81 11.65
CA ARG A 34 -18.71 2.59 10.43
C ARG A 34 -19.32 1.69 9.38
N THR A 35 -20.18 2.25 8.54
CA THR A 35 -20.72 1.59 7.35
C THR A 35 -19.80 1.78 6.14
N ALA A 36 -19.90 0.91 5.14
CA ALA A 36 -19.13 1.01 3.90
C ALA A 36 -19.25 2.39 3.22
N ARG A 37 -20.48 2.91 3.05
CA ARG A 37 -20.71 4.28 2.52
C ARG A 37 -20.08 5.40 3.34
N GLU A 38 -20.10 5.31 4.66
CA GLU A 38 -19.49 6.34 5.52
C GLU A 38 -17.98 6.35 5.34
N VAL A 39 -17.37 5.16 5.24
CA VAL A 39 -15.94 5.02 5.02
C VAL A 39 -15.54 5.54 3.63
N LEU A 40 -16.21 5.09 2.57
CA LEU A 40 -15.95 5.56 1.20
C LEU A 40 -16.14 7.06 1.07
N ARG A 41 -17.17 7.64 1.71
CA ARG A 41 -17.36 9.09 1.74
C ARG A 41 -16.23 9.81 2.46
N ALA A 42 -15.73 9.26 3.57
CA ALA A 42 -14.62 9.85 4.31
C ALA A 42 -13.30 9.79 3.52
N MET A 43 -13.16 8.81 2.61
CA MET A 43 -12.08 8.71 1.62
C MET A 43 -12.30 9.63 0.41
N GLU A 44 -13.37 10.43 0.41
CA GLU A 44 -13.77 11.28 -0.72
C GLU A 44 -14.03 10.49 -2.02
N ALA A 45 -14.37 9.21 -1.88
CA ALA A 45 -14.53 8.33 -3.02
C ALA A 45 -15.81 8.63 -3.79
N GLU A 46 -15.70 8.69 -5.12
CA GLU A 46 -16.84 8.78 -6.01
C GLU A 46 -17.56 7.42 -6.08
N PRO A 47 -18.87 7.32 -5.80
CA PRO A 47 -19.56 6.03 -5.81
C PRO A 47 -19.53 5.36 -7.18
N ARG A 48 -19.12 4.08 -7.22
CA ARG A 48 -19.03 3.25 -8.44
C ARG A 48 -19.99 2.05 -8.44
N GLY A 49 -20.98 2.06 -7.54
CA GLY A 49 -21.99 1.01 -7.44
C GLY A 49 -21.53 -0.14 -6.54
N SER A 50 -21.75 -1.38 -6.98
CA SER A 50 -21.40 -2.58 -6.22
C SER A 50 -20.71 -3.63 -7.08
N GLY A 51 -19.81 -4.41 -6.47
CA GLY A 51 -19.12 -5.54 -7.11
C GLY A 51 -19.27 -6.82 -6.30
N GLU A 52 -19.52 -7.95 -6.97
CA GLU A 52 -19.61 -9.25 -6.31
C GLU A 52 -18.21 -9.87 -6.15
N GLY A 53 -17.82 -10.10 -4.91
CA GLY A 53 -16.53 -10.66 -4.54
C GLY A 53 -15.35 -9.81 -4.98
N THR A 54 -14.16 -10.38 -4.79
CA THR A 54 -12.93 -9.77 -5.30
C THR A 54 -12.91 -9.69 -6.83
N THR A 55 -13.63 -10.56 -7.55
CA THR A 55 -13.73 -10.48 -9.01
C THR A 55 -14.38 -9.18 -9.46
N GLY A 56 -15.52 -8.80 -8.88
CA GLY A 56 -16.18 -7.54 -9.21
C GLY A 56 -15.34 -6.31 -8.84
N LEU A 57 -14.57 -6.38 -7.73
CA LEU A 57 -13.63 -5.32 -7.37
C LEU A 57 -12.47 -5.20 -8.36
N ILE A 58 -11.84 -6.32 -8.74
CA ILE A 58 -10.73 -6.35 -9.71
C ILE A 58 -11.19 -5.86 -11.07
N GLU A 59 -12.37 -6.30 -11.55
CA GLU A 59 -12.93 -5.83 -12.81
C GLU A 59 -13.16 -4.31 -12.82
N ALA A 60 -13.67 -3.75 -11.73
CA ALA A 60 -13.87 -2.31 -11.61
C ALA A 60 -12.55 -1.54 -11.60
N ASP A 61 -11.53 -2.05 -10.91
CA ASP A 61 -10.19 -1.47 -10.87
C ASP A 61 -9.49 -1.53 -12.25
N ASP A 62 -9.59 -2.67 -12.95
CA ASP A 62 -9.02 -2.84 -14.29
C ASP A 62 -9.70 -1.94 -15.33
N VAL A 63 -11.02 -1.74 -15.22
CA VAL A 63 -11.76 -0.78 -16.06
C VAL A 63 -11.26 0.63 -15.81
N HIS A 64 -11.12 1.04 -14.54
CA HIS A 64 -10.57 2.36 -14.20
C HIS A 64 -9.16 2.54 -14.77
N ARG A 65 -8.25 1.58 -14.51
CA ARG A 65 -6.87 1.64 -15.03
C ARG A 65 -6.78 1.67 -16.55
N ALA A 66 -7.74 1.09 -17.27
CA ALA A 66 -7.83 1.20 -18.72
C ALA A 66 -8.35 2.57 -19.19
N GLU A 67 -9.20 3.25 -18.42
CA GLU A 67 -9.74 4.58 -18.74
C GLU A 67 -8.69 5.69 -18.58
N VAL A 68 -7.75 5.56 -17.64
CA VAL A 68 -6.71 6.57 -17.38
C VAL A 68 -5.54 6.56 -18.37
N ASP A 69 -5.62 5.75 -19.43
CA ASP A 69 -4.65 5.64 -20.55
C ASP A 69 -3.17 5.56 -20.11
N GLY A 70 -2.90 4.86 -19.01
CA GLY A 70 -1.54 4.65 -18.52
C GLY A 70 -0.83 5.95 -18.07
N ASP A 71 -1.57 6.97 -17.63
CA ASP A 71 -0.97 8.04 -16.82
C ASP A 71 -0.41 7.41 -15.54
N TYR A 72 0.87 7.04 -15.58
CA TYR A 72 1.61 6.43 -14.47
C TYR A 72 1.60 7.28 -13.20
N TRP A 73 1.15 8.53 -13.29
CA TRP A 73 1.06 9.47 -12.19
C TRP A 73 -0.35 9.57 -11.57
N ASP A 74 -1.39 8.96 -12.17
CA ASP A 74 -2.69 8.87 -11.52
C ASP A 74 -2.65 7.79 -10.43
N GLU A 75 -2.64 8.24 -9.18
CA GLU A 75 -2.67 7.36 -8.00
C GLU A 75 -4.11 7.06 -7.54
N SER A 76 -5.14 7.46 -8.29
CA SER A 76 -6.52 7.10 -7.99
C SER A 76 -6.76 5.60 -8.18
N TYR A 77 -7.60 5.02 -7.33
CA TYR A 77 -7.85 3.58 -7.30
C TYR A 77 -9.28 3.24 -6.89
N VAL A 78 -9.75 2.06 -7.28
CA VAL A 78 -11.07 1.58 -6.83
C VAL A 78 -10.92 0.86 -5.49
N ALA A 79 -11.63 1.38 -4.48
CA ALA A 79 -11.78 0.73 -3.18
C ALA A 79 -13.11 -0.01 -3.10
N GLY A 80 -13.07 -1.23 -2.58
CA GLY A 80 -14.26 -1.99 -2.19
C GLY A 80 -14.41 -1.98 -0.67
N ALA A 81 -15.62 -1.70 -0.19
CA ALA A 81 -15.95 -1.75 1.24
C ALA A 81 -17.18 -2.62 1.52
N PHE A 82 -17.15 -3.42 2.60
CA PHE A 82 -18.30 -4.19 3.07
C PHE A 82 -18.30 -4.36 4.59
N SER A 83 -19.46 -4.66 5.16
CA SER A 83 -19.61 -4.87 6.61
C SER A 83 -19.31 -6.31 7.02
N VAL A 84 -18.60 -6.47 8.13
CA VAL A 84 -18.20 -7.76 8.70
C VAL A 84 -18.35 -7.71 10.23
N PRO A 85 -18.93 -8.75 10.87
CA PRO A 85 -19.02 -8.79 12.33
C PRO A 85 -17.64 -9.02 12.94
N GLY A 86 -17.33 -8.31 14.02
CA GLY A 86 -16.08 -8.45 14.75
C GLY A 86 -16.24 -8.25 16.25
N GLU A 87 -15.10 -8.09 16.92
CA GLU A 87 -15.06 -7.79 18.34
C GLU A 87 -15.67 -6.41 18.60
N HIS A 88 -16.55 -6.34 19.61
CA HIS A 88 -17.23 -5.11 20.02
C HIS A 88 -18.13 -4.47 18.96
N GLY A 89 -18.65 -5.24 17.99
CA GLY A 89 -19.71 -4.81 17.09
C GLY A 89 -19.38 -5.04 15.61
N ASP A 90 -20.09 -4.33 14.74
CA ASP A 90 -19.86 -4.39 13.31
C ASP A 90 -18.63 -3.57 12.91
N TRP A 91 -17.91 -4.08 11.94
CA TRP A 91 -16.77 -3.44 11.31
C TRP A 91 -17.04 -3.28 9.82
N THR A 92 -16.33 -2.35 9.19
CA THR A 92 -16.19 -2.28 7.75
C THR A 92 -14.79 -2.72 7.37
N LEU A 93 -14.70 -3.67 6.44
CA LEU A 93 -13.46 -4.03 5.75
C LEU A 93 -13.40 -3.24 4.44
N VAL A 94 -12.29 -2.54 4.22
CA VAL A 94 -11.94 -1.89 2.96
C VAL A 94 -10.77 -2.64 2.35
N LEU A 95 -10.90 -2.99 1.07
CA LEU A 95 -9.83 -3.54 0.25
C LEU A 95 -9.60 -2.60 -0.94
N GLY A 96 -8.36 -2.19 -1.15
CA GLY A 96 -7.92 -1.43 -2.32
C GLY A 96 -6.68 -2.06 -2.95
N PHE A 97 -6.59 -1.99 -4.28
CA PHE A 97 -5.40 -2.32 -5.06
C PHE A 97 -4.62 -1.05 -5.38
N ASP A 98 -4.16 -0.39 -4.33
CA ASP A 98 -3.71 1.00 -4.29
C ASP A 98 -2.19 1.14 -4.35
N GLY A 99 -1.47 0.10 -4.77
CA GLY A 99 -0.01 0.10 -4.68
C GLY A 99 0.52 0.25 -3.25
N GLY A 100 -0.31 0.01 -2.22
CA GLY A 100 0.03 0.13 -0.81
C GLY A 100 -0.04 1.54 -0.22
N LEU A 101 -0.58 2.53 -0.95
CA LEU A 101 -0.71 3.92 -0.49
C LEU A 101 -1.56 4.05 0.77
N GLY A 102 -2.60 3.22 0.89
CA GLY A 102 -3.51 3.18 2.01
C GLY A 102 -4.50 4.34 2.06
N ILE A 103 -5.24 4.38 3.17
CA ILE A 103 -6.15 5.49 3.47
C ILE A 103 -5.34 6.64 4.08
N ALA A 104 -5.58 7.88 3.65
CA ALA A 104 -4.88 9.05 4.21
C ALA A 104 -4.96 9.09 5.75
N GLY A 105 -3.84 9.41 6.41
CA GLY A 105 -3.76 9.36 7.89
C GLY A 105 -4.77 10.28 8.60
N ALA A 106 -5.10 11.43 8.01
CA ALA A 106 -6.16 12.32 8.53
C ALA A 106 -7.56 11.68 8.45
N CYS A 107 -7.81 10.92 7.39
CA CYS A 107 -9.03 10.13 7.23
C CYS A 107 -9.07 8.98 8.26
N MET A 108 -7.98 8.22 8.44
CA MET A 108 -7.91 7.16 9.47
C MET A 108 -8.16 7.69 10.89
N ARG A 109 -7.60 8.86 11.23
CA ARG A 109 -7.88 9.53 12.52
C ARG A 109 -9.35 9.92 12.66
N THR A 110 -9.99 10.34 11.59
CA THR A 110 -11.42 10.68 11.64
C THR A 110 -12.29 9.42 11.79
N LEU A 111 -11.99 8.37 11.04
CA LEU A 111 -12.71 7.11 11.05
C LEU A 111 -12.60 6.35 12.37
N SER A 112 -11.45 6.47 13.05
CA SER A 112 -11.21 5.84 14.36
C SER A 112 -11.88 6.54 15.54
N LYS A 113 -12.44 7.74 15.40
CA LYS A 113 -13.13 8.43 16.52
C LYS A 113 -14.31 7.59 17.04
N GLY A 114 -14.32 7.27 18.33
CA GLY A 114 -15.33 6.42 18.97
C GLY A 114 -15.20 4.95 18.61
N GLY A 115 -14.04 4.52 18.10
CA GLY A 115 -13.82 3.24 17.45
C GLY A 115 -12.35 2.86 17.34
N ARG A 116 -12.07 1.90 16.45
CA ARG A 116 -10.73 1.38 16.15
C ARG A 116 -10.57 1.28 14.64
N VAL A 117 -9.37 1.58 14.16
CA VAL A 117 -8.94 1.28 12.80
C VAL A 117 -7.67 0.43 12.85
N VAL A 118 -7.66 -0.68 12.12
CA VAL A 118 -6.47 -1.53 11.92
C VAL A 118 -6.25 -1.64 10.43
N ALA A 119 -5.10 -1.20 9.94
CA ALA A 119 -4.74 -1.27 8.54
C ALA A 119 -3.43 -2.04 8.36
N HIS A 120 -3.33 -2.78 7.27
CA HIS A 120 -2.06 -3.22 6.76
C HIS A 120 -1.99 -3.09 5.25
N SER A 121 -0.81 -2.74 4.75
CA SER A 121 -0.59 -2.54 3.32
C SER A 121 0.75 -3.09 2.86
N THR A 122 0.87 -3.23 1.54
CA THR A 122 2.12 -3.58 0.86
C THR A 122 2.13 -2.97 -0.53
N ASN A 123 3.29 -2.53 -0.97
CA ASN A 123 3.46 -1.83 -2.25
C ASN A 123 3.78 -2.71 -3.45
N GLY A 124 3.40 -3.98 -3.39
CA GLY A 124 3.58 -4.93 -4.50
C GLY A 124 5.04 -5.40 -4.65
N GLY A 125 5.30 -6.69 -4.41
CA GLY A 125 6.61 -7.35 -4.63
C GLY A 125 7.83 -6.84 -3.83
N LYS A 126 7.75 -5.70 -3.14
CA LYS A 126 8.82 -5.11 -2.31
C LYS A 126 8.64 -5.44 -0.82
N PRO A 127 9.70 -5.37 0.00
CA PRO A 127 9.66 -5.77 1.41
C PRO A 127 8.95 -4.75 2.34
N ILE A 128 8.26 -3.74 1.79
CA ILE A 128 7.58 -2.73 2.60
C ILE A 128 6.20 -3.26 3.01
N HIS A 129 6.00 -3.39 4.32
CA HIS A 129 4.78 -3.90 4.94
C HIS A 129 4.37 -2.96 6.06
N LEU A 130 3.44 -2.07 5.80
CA LEU A 130 3.00 -1.11 6.81
C LEU A 130 1.88 -1.72 7.65
N PHE A 131 1.96 -1.49 8.96
CA PHE A 131 0.88 -1.74 9.90
C PHE A 131 0.50 -0.44 10.59
N HIS A 132 -0.80 -0.20 10.77
CA HIS A 132 -1.32 0.91 11.54
C HIS A 132 -2.45 0.47 12.46
N TRP A 133 -2.38 0.92 13.72
CA TRP A 133 -3.46 0.82 14.69
C TRP A 133 -3.81 2.20 15.21
N PHE A 134 -5.05 2.62 14.97
CA PHE A 134 -5.65 3.80 15.55
C PHE A 134 -6.76 3.42 16.53
N GLU A 135 -6.87 4.18 17.62
CA GLU A 135 -8.01 4.13 18.54
C GLU A 135 -8.43 5.56 18.85
N ASP A 136 -9.73 5.84 18.78
CA ASP A 136 -10.31 7.13 19.18
C ASP A 136 -9.65 8.38 18.56
N GLY A 137 -9.18 8.26 17.31
CA GLY A 137 -8.53 9.34 16.57
C GLY A 137 -7.05 9.51 16.81
N GLU A 138 -6.43 8.63 17.60
CA GLU A 138 -5.02 8.63 17.91
C GLU A 138 -4.29 7.45 17.24
N LEU A 139 -3.12 7.71 16.66
CA LEU A 139 -2.24 6.66 16.16
C LEU A 139 -1.53 6.00 17.34
N ARG A 140 -1.95 4.79 17.71
CA ARG A 140 -1.46 4.05 18.87
C ARG A 140 -0.13 3.37 18.56
N THR A 141 -0.10 2.63 17.44
CA THR A 141 1.09 1.91 17.00
C THR A 141 1.15 1.86 15.47
N THR A 142 2.32 2.08 14.90
CA THR A 142 2.63 1.80 13.51
C THR A 142 4.04 1.22 13.37
N PHE A 143 4.26 0.43 12.33
CA PHE A 143 5.59 -0.07 11.99
C PHE A 143 5.65 -0.58 10.55
N GLU A 144 6.85 -0.55 9.98
CA GLU A 144 7.25 -1.42 8.86
C GLU A 144 7.95 -2.68 9.36
N ASP A 145 8.90 -2.49 10.28
CA ASP A 145 9.52 -3.58 11.02
C ASP A 145 8.95 -3.62 12.44
N PRO A 146 8.40 -4.76 12.89
CA PRO A 146 7.78 -4.87 14.20
C PRO A 146 8.74 -4.61 15.36
N SER A 147 10.06 -4.56 15.17
CA SER A 147 11.06 -4.16 16.17
C SER A 147 11.28 -2.63 16.28
N THR A 148 10.88 -1.88 15.24
CA THR A 148 10.95 -0.41 15.18
C THR A 148 9.53 0.15 15.02
N ARG A 149 8.93 0.57 16.14
CA ARG A 149 7.52 0.97 16.20
C ARG A 149 7.41 2.43 16.62
N ASP A 150 6.43 3.12 16.05
CA ASP A 150 6.07 4.50 16.38
C ASP A 150 4.60 4.60 16.82
N GLY A 151 4.21 5.75 17.37
CA GLY A 151 2.84 6.03 17.82
C GLY A 151 2.78 6.55 19.26
N SER A 152 1.58 6.72 19.80
CA SER A 152 1.40 7.17 21.19
C SER A 152 1.65 6.08 22.23
N THR A 153 1.41 4.81 21.87
CA THR A 153 1.71 3.64 22.69
C THR A 153 2.37 2.53 21.86
N PRO A 154 3.58 2.78 21.32
CA PRO A 154 4.22 1.90 20.34
C PRO A 154 4.53 0.49 20.87
N ASP A 155 4.72 0.36 22.19
CA ASP A 155 5.12 -0.89 22.85
C ASP A 155 3.94 -1.71 23.39
N GLU A 156 2.73 -1.17 23.36
CA GLU A 156 1.54 -1.83 23.90
C GLU A 156 1.24 -3.17 23.20
N LEU A 157 1.58 -3.27 21.92
CA LEU A 157 1.36 -4.48 21.14
C LEU A 157 2.48 -5.53 21.27
N ILE A 158 3.60 -5.27 21.97
CA ILE A 158 4.72 -6.23 22.07
C ILE A 158 4.26 -7.64 22.50
N PRO A 159 3.45 -7.81 23.57
CA PRO A 159 2.98 -9.14 23.95
C PRO A 159 2.21 -9.83 22.82
N LEU A 160 1.35 -9.08 22.13
CA LEU A 160 0.51 -9.62 21.06
C LEU A 160 1.32 -9.95 19.81
N LEU A 161 2.27 -9.09 19.43
CA LEU A 161 3.19 -9.32 18.31
C LEU A 161 3.95 -10.63 18.50
N ARG A 162 4.44 -10.89 19.72
CA ARG A 162 5.11 -12.15 20.07
C ARG A 162 4.18 -13.34 19.99
N GLU A 163 2.96 -13.21 20.52
CA GLU A 163 1.96 -14.28 20.48
C GLU A 163 1.56 -14.69 19.05
N VAL A 164 1.46 -13.74 18.12
CA VAL A 164 1.13 -14.05 16.72
C VAL A 164 2.32 -14.59 15.93
N GLY A 165 3.53 -14.50 16.49
CA GLY A 165 4.73 -15.16 15.99
C GLY A 165 5.88 -14.23 15.57
N PHE A 166 5.78 -12.91 15.75
CA PHE A 166 6.90 -12.03 15.40
C PHE A 166 8.13 -12.32 16.27
N PRO A 167 9.34 -12.30 15.68
CA PRO A 167 10.59 -12.63 16.37
C PRO A 167 11.03 -11.47 17.26
N LEU A 168 10.35 -11.28 18.39
CA LEU A 168 10.63 -10.20 19.35
C LEU A 168 10.93 -10.73 20.76
N THR A 169 11.88 -10.08 21.42
CA THR A 169 12.16 -10.25 22.85
C THR A 169 11.05 -9.65 23.70
N LEU A 170 11.08 -9.88 25.02
CA LEU A 170 10.13 -9.26 25.96
C LEU A 170 10.18 -7.73 25.93
N ASP A 171 11.34 -7.17 25.60
CA ASP A 171 11.59 -5.74 25.53
C ASP A 171 11.25 -5.16 24.13
N GLY A 172 10.78 -6.00 23.20
CA GLY A 172 10.36 -5.58 21.87
C GLY A 172 11.50 -5.40 20.86
N GLU A 173 12.71 -5.87 21.18
CA GLU A 173 13.84 -5.94 20.25
C GLU A 173 13.74 -7.20 19.37
N HIS A 174 14.44 -7.23 18.24
CA HIS A 174 14.49 -8.42 17.39
C HIS A 174 15.17 -9.59 18.12
N ASP A 175 14.52 -10.76 18.14
CA ASP A 175 15.08 -11.99 18.69
C ASP A 175 15.74 -12.83 17.58
N GLU A 176 17.07 -12.74 17.50
CA GLU A 176 17.91 -13.49 16.55
C GLU A 176 17.80 -15.03 16.70
N ASN A 177 17.26 -15.52 17.82
CA ASN A 177 17.09 -16.96 18.07
C ASN A 177 15.68 -17.45 17.73
N ALA A 178 14.74 -16.55 17.47
CA ALA A 178 13.38 -16.92 17.10
C ALA A 178 13.33 -17.46 15.67
N LEU A 179 12.35 -18.34 15.42
CA LEU A 179 12.10 -18.82 14.06
C LEU A 179 11.54 -17.68 13.21
N ASP A 180 12.07 -17.55 11.98
CA ASP A 180 11.48 -16.63 11.02
C ASP A 180 10.06 -17.07 10.67
N VAL A 181 9.15 -16.10 10.60
CA VAL A 181 7.75 -16.32 10.28
C VAL A 181 7.36 -15.52 9.06
N ASP A 182 6.33 -15.98 8.37
CA ASP A 182 5.72 -15.21 7.30
C ASP A 182 5.14 -13.91 7.89
N ARG A 183 5.85 -12.79 7.71
CA ARG A 183 5.48 -11.49 8.29
C ARG A 183 4.06 -11.09 7.91
N LYS A 184 3.60 -11.41 6.70
CA LYS A 184 2.24 -11.07 6.24
C LYS A 184 1.19 -11.91 6.94
N ALA A 185 1.46 -13.20 7.09
CA ALA A 185 0.60 -14.07 7.86
C ALA A 185 0.53 -13.63 9.35
N ALA A 186 1.65 -13.17 9.92
CA ALA A 186 1.71 -12.63 11.27
C ALA A 186 0.93 -11.31 11.42
N VAL A 187 1.00 -10.40 10.44
CA VAL A 187 0.20 -9.15 10.45
C VAL A 187 -1.30 -9.46 10.33
N LEU A 188 -1.70 -10.41 9.49
CA LEU A 188 -3.11 -10.82 9.39
C LEU A 188 -3.61 -11.45 10.69
N ALA A 189 -2.79 -12.28 11.34
CA ALA A 189 -3.09 -12.82 12.66
C ALA A 189 -3.19 -11.70 13.71
N LEU A 190 -2.31 -10.70 13.68
CA LEU A 190 -2.38 -9.52 14.56
C LEU A 190 -3.69 -8.75 14.35
N ALA A 191 -4.10 -8.53 13.10
CA ALA A 191 -5.35 -7.87 12.77
C ALA A 191 -6.55 -8.65 13.32
N GLU A 192 -6.59 -9.97 13.16
CA GLU A 192 -7.64 -10.81 13.75
C GLU A 192 -7.66 -10.68 15.28
N ARG A 193 -6.50 -10.68 15.93
CA ARG A 193 -6.43 -10.54 17.39
C ARG A 193 -6.91 -9.17 17.91
N LEU A 194 -6.81 -8.12 17.10
CA LEU A 194 -7.23 -6.76 17.47
C LEU A 194 -8.69 -6.45 17.10
N THR A 195 -9.28 -7.23 16.20
CA THR A 195 -10.58 -6.94 15.61
C THR A 195 -11.59 -8.07 15.74
N GLY A 196 -11.15 -9.28 16.10
CA GLY A 196 -11.95 -10.50 16.08
C GLY A 196 -12.29 -11.01 14.67
N ILE A 197 -11.76 -10.38 13.61
CA ILE A 197 -12.13 -10.68 12.22
C ILE A 197 -11.06 -11.55 11.59
N ARG A 198 -11.45 -12.77 11.22
CA ARG A 198 -10.60 -13.68 10.46
C ARG A 198 -10.70 -13.37 8.96
N VAL A 199 -9.67 -12.73 8.42
CA VAL A 199 -9.62 -12.43 6.98
C VAL A 199 -9.23 -13.68 6.20
N THR A 200 -10.17 -14.30 5.50
CA THR A 200 -9.89 -15.45 4.64
C THR A 200 -10.08 -15.10 3.17
N GLU A 201 -9.51 -15.92 2.27
CA GLU A 201 -9.80 -15.82 0.84
C GLU A 201 -11.31 -15.87 0.57
N SER A 202 -12.03 -16.79 1.23
CA SER A 202 -13.49 -16.89 1.10
C SER A 202 -14.24 -15.65 1.59
N LEU A 203 -13.80 -15.03 2.70
CA LEU A 203 -14.42 -13.80 3.21
C LEU A 203 -14.36 -12.69 2.16
N LEU A 204 -13.21 -12.56 1.48
CA LEU A 204 -13.03 -11.54 0.45
C LEU A 204 -13.76 -11.91 -0.85
N GLN A 205 -13.78 -13.19 -1.24
CA GLN A 205 -14.42 -13.64 -2.48
C GLN A 205 -15.95 -13.66 -2.40
N ASP A 206 -16.53 -13.92 -1.23
CA ASP A 206 -17.97 -14.10 -1.08
C ASP A 206 -18.69 -12.79 -0.69
N ALA A 207 -17.96 -11.71 -0.43
CA ALA A 207 -18.53 -10.43 -0.03
C ALA A 207 -19.10 -9.64 -1.22
N THR A 208 -20.21 -8.94 -1.00
CA THR A 208 -20.67 -7.90 -1.94
C THR A 208 -20.07 -6.57 -1.51
N TYR A 209 -19.21 -6.00 -2.35
CA TYR A 209 -18.52 -4.74 -2.11
C TYR A 209 -19.39 -3.57 -2.55
N GLU A 210 -19.48 -2.53 -1.71
CA GLU A 210 -19.76 -1.18 -2.20
C GLU A 210 -18.46 -0.60 -2.76
N LEU A 211 -18.53 -0.09 -3.99
CA LEU A 211 -17.37 0.39 -4.73
C LEU A 211 -17.30 1.93 -4.72
N GLY A 212 -16.09 2.45 -4.57
CA GLY A 212 -15.82 3.88 -4.75
C GLY A 212 -14.48 4.11 -5.42
N LEU A 213 -14.42 5.06 -6.35
CA LEU A 213 -13.16 5.55 -6.91
C LEU A 213 -12.57 6.58 -5.94
N VAL A 214 -11.48 6.22 -5.29
CA VAL A 214 -10.73 7.09 -4.38
C VAL A 214 -9.84 7.99 -5.24
N PRO A 215 -9.95 9.32 -5.14
CA PRO A 215 -9.09 10.22 -5.90
C PRO A 215 -7.65 10.13 -5.40
N GLU A 216 -6.69 10.47 -6.27
CA GLU A 216 -5.33 10.80 -5.86
C GLU A 216 -5.40 11.83 -4.72
N GLN A 217 -4.78 11.50 -3.59
CA GLN A 217 -4.70 12.45 -2.50
C GLN A 217 -3.79 13.59 -2.96
N PRO A 218 -4.20 14.87 -2.84
CA PRO A 218 -3.29 15.95 -3.13
C PRO A 218 -2.07 15.76 -2.22
N ALA A 219 -0.88 15.62 -2.82
CA ALA A 219 0.36 15.61 -2.06
C ALA A 219 0.30 16.79 -1.08
N GLU A 220 0.44 16.55 0.23
CA GLU A 220 0.45 17.62 1.24
C GLU A 220 1.31 18.76 0.69
N GLU A 221 0.74 19.95 0.44
CA GLU A 221 1.42 21.05 -0.27
C GLU A 221 2.82 21.26 0.31
N TRP A 222 3.81 20.69 -0.36
CA TRP A 222 5.16 20.61 0.12
C TRP A 222 5.82 21.87 -0.38
N THR A 223 5.92 22.88 0.48
CA THR A 223 6.38 24.22 0.09
C THR A 223 7.79 24.23 -0.49
N GLY A 224 8.60 23.20 -0.19
CA GLY A 224 9.90 22.98 -0.80
C GLY A 224 10.55 21.67 -0.36
N MET A 225 11.58 21.27 -1.11
CA MET A 225 12.41 20.10 -0.87
C MET A 225 13.85 20.55 -0.57
N VAL A 226 14.47 19.97 0.46
CA VAL A 226 15.90 20.14 0.75
C VAL A 226 16.62 18.84 0.45
N ILE A 227 17.53 18.86 -0.53
CA ILE A 227 18.48 17.77 -0.73
C ILE A 227 19.74 18.14 0.04
N ASP A 228 20.10 17.29 0.99
CA ASP A 228 21.29 17.43 1.82
C ASP A 228 22.12 16.14 1.72
N ILE A 229 23.08 16.15 0.80
CA ILE A 229 23.94 15.00 0.51
C ILE A 229 25.35 15.34 0.98
N THR A 230 25.94 14.45 1.76
CA THR A 230 27.37 14.50 2.08
C THR A 230 28.05 13.37 1.32
N ASP A 231 29.08 13.70 0.53
CA ASP A 231 29.81 12.70 -0.23
C ASP A 231 30.80 11.91 0.64
N ALA A 232 31.49 10.93 0.03
CA ALA A 232 32.46 10.08 0.72
C ALA A 232 33.72 10.84 1.22
N HIS A 233 33.91 12.08 0.80
CA HIS A 233 35.00 12.96 1.19
C HIS A 233 34.58 13.98 2.26
N GLY A 234 33.30 13.97 2.68
CA GLY A 234 32.75 14.89 3.66
C GLY A 234 32.32 16.24 3.07
N GLU A 235 32.33 16.40 1.74
CA GLU A 235 31.82 17.58 1.08
C GLU A 235 30.29 17.53 1.05
N ARG A 236 29.65 18.60 1.55
CA ARG A 236 28.20 18.67 1.72
C ARG A 236 27.57 19.51 0.62
N LEU A 237 26.67 18.91 -0.14
CA LEU A 237 25.75 19.59 -1.05
C LEU A 237 24.40 19.75 -0.32
N ARG A 238 24.09 20.99 0.06
CA ARG A 238 22.74 21.37 0.49
C ARG A 238 22.11 22.26 -0.57
N ARG A 239 20.96 21.84 -1.09
CA ARG A 239 20.18 22.64 -2.04
C ARG A 239 18.71 22.56 -1.72
N GLU A 240 18.06 23.70 -1.82
CA GLU A 240 16.64 23.87 -1.54
C GLU A 240 15.94 24.22 -2.85
N TRP A 241 14.79 23.59 -3.10
CA TRP A 241 13.90 23.91 -4.20
C TRP A 241 12.52 24.22 -3.66
N THR A 242 11.86 25.20 -4.25
CA THR A 242 10.44 25.47 -3.98
C THR A 242 9.55 24.48 -4.72
N HIS A 243 8.31 24.32 -4.24
CA HIS A 243 7.30 23.51 -4.93
C HIS A 243 7.16 23.89 -6.41
N GLU A 244 7.10 25.19 -6.72
CA GLU A 244 6.89 25.70 -8.08
C GLU A 244 8.05 25.33 -9.01
N GLU A 245 9.29 25.35 -8.52
CA GLU A 245 10.46 24.93 -9.29
C GLU A 245 10.45 23.42 -9.59
N VAL A 246 10.03 22.60 -8.62
CA VAL A 246 9.90 21.15 -8.79
C VAL A 246 8.74 20.82 -9.73
N ALA A 247 7.57 21.44 -9.54
CA ALA A 247 6.40 21.26 -10.38
C ALA A 247 6.70 21.65 -11.84
N THR A 248 7.34 22.80 -12.07
CA THR A 248 7.75 23.24 -13.41
C THR A 248 8.76 22.29 -14.05
N ALA A 249 9.67 21.70 -13.26
CA ALA A 249 10.60 20.70 -13.76
C ALA A 249 9.90 19.36 -14.09
N SER A 250 8.95 18.95 -13.24
CA SER A 250 8.14 17.75 -13.44
C SER A 250 7.24 17.87 -14.67
N ASP A 251 6.52 18.99 -14.83
CA ASP A 251 5.69 19.25 -16.02
C ASP A 251 6.51 19.24 -17.30
N ARG A 252 7.72 19.81 -17.28
CA ARG A 252 8.64 19.74 -18.42
C ARG A 252 9.07 18.31 -18.72
N ALA A 253 9.44 17.54 -17.70
CA ALA A 253 9.79 16.13 -17.85
C ALA A 253 8.60 15.32 -18.39
N ARG A 254 7.37 15.64 -17.96
CA ARG A 254 6.12 15.03 -18.45
C ARG A 254 5.89 15.33 -19.93
N VAL A 255 6.10 16.58 -20.35
CA VAL A 255 6.03 16.97 -21.77
C VAL A 255 7.12 16.26 -22.60
N GLU A 256 8.34 16.16 -22.07
CA GLU A 256 9.46 15.49 -22.76
C GLU A 256 9.25 13.98 -22.89
N ALA A 257 8.75 13.32 -21.83
CA ALA A 257 8.46 11.89 -21.84
C ALA A 257 7.32 11.52 -22.80
N ASN A 258 6.31 12.39 -22.92
CA ASN A 258 5.16 12.21 -23.82
C ASN A 258 5.45 12.70 -25.25
N ALA A 259 6.65 13.21 -25.54
CA ALA A 259 7.02 13.59 -26.89
C ALA A 259 7.23 12.34 -27.76
N PRO A 260 6.68 12.31 -29.00
CA PRO A 260 6.85 11.16 -29.88
C PRO A 260 8.33 10.99 -30.24
N VAL A 261 8.87 9.80 -29.95
CA VAL A 261 10.24 9.44 -30.33
C VAL A 261 10.31 9.27 -31.85
N VAL A 262 10.86 10.27 -32.54
CA VAL A 262 11.12 10.19 -33.99
C VAL A 262 12.39 9.37 -34.21
N ILE A 263 12.22 8.09 -34.56
CA ILE A 263 13.34 7.25 -35.02
C ILE A 263 13.68 7.67 -36.45
N THR A 264 14.70 8.51 -36.62
CA THR A 264 15.28 8.78 -37.94
C THR A 264 16.23 7.65 -38.32
N TYR A 265 15.83 6.82 -39.28
CA TYR A 265 16.76 5.91 -39.94
C TYR A 265 17.72 6.73 -40.81
N ASN A 266 19.00 6.78 -40.44
CA ASN A 266 20.04 7.25 -41.33
C ASN A 266 20.21 6.22 -42.45
N GLU A 267 19.89 6.59 -43.69
CA GLU A 267 20.28 5.80 -44.85
C GLU A 267 21.82 5.67 -44.90
N PRO A 268 22.36 4.47 -45.13
CA PRO A 268 23.80 4.26 -45.13
C PRO A 268 24.43 4.98 -46.34
N SER A 269 25.38 5.88 -46.03
CA SER A 269 26.21 6.59 -47.01
C SER A 269 26.92 5.60 -47.93
N ALA A 270 26.74 5.76 -49.25
CA ALA A 270 27.31 4.94 -50.32
C ALA A 270 28.82 5.15 -50.54
N ALA A 271 29.61 5.28 -49.47
CA ALA A 271 31.03 5.61 -49.55
C ALA A 271 31.98 4.50 -49.08
N ASP A 272 31.49 3.31 -48.71
CA ASP A 272 32.36 2.23 -48.21
C ASP A 272 32.42 1.02 -49.16
N ARG A 273 32.73 1.30 -50.43
CA ARG A 273 32.98 0.25 -51.43
C ARG A 273 34.27 0.53 -52.19
N SER A 274 35.41 0.27 -51.55
CA SER A 274 36.67 0.05 -52.26
C SER A 274 37.74 -0.61 -51.39
N GLU A 275 38.30 -1.69 -51.94
CA GLU A 275 39.62 -2.26 -51.66
C GLU A 275 39.82 -3.12 -50.41
N HIS A 276 39.61 -4.43 -50.58
CA HIS A 276 40.67 -5.39 -50.26
C HIS A 276 40.80 -6.44 -51.36
N LYS A 277 41.95 -6.37 -52.05
CA LYS A 277 42.48 -7.42 -52.93
C LYS A 277 42.84 -8.63 -52.09
N ALA A 278 42.50 -9.81 -52.59
CA ALA A 278 43.06 -11.07 -52.15
C ALA A 278 44.47 -11.24 -52.74
N ASP A 279 45.44 -11.58 -51.90
CA ASP A 279 46.65 -12.32 -52.27
C ASP A 279 46.99 -13.28 -51.11
N GLU A 280 47.22 -14.54 -51.50
CA GLU A 280 47.58 -15.79 -50.77
C GLU A 280 46.54 -16.49 -49.89
#